data_AF-A0A8X7VXI3-F1
#
_entry.id   AF-A0A8X7VXI3-F1
#
_cell.length_a   1.000
_cell.length_b   1.000
_cell.length_c   1.000
_cell.angle_alpha   90.00
_cell.angle_beta   90.00
_cell.angle_gamma   90.00
#
_symmetry.space_group_name_H-M   'P 1'
#
loop_
_entity.id
_entity.type
_entity.pdbx_description
1 polymer ?
#
loop_
_entity_poly.entity_id
_entity_poly.type
_entity_poly.pdbx_seq_one_letter_code
_entity_poly.pdbx_strand_id
1 'polypeptide(L)'
;MSWWKGFLIFLMLCLCVSSEESIPYDYLKVPASEFVSSINTIVEVIRQMSSILSQFADFSGDRRLQNAVSDCLDLLDVSSDELIWSASASENPQGKGNGTGNVRSDTQTWLSAALSNQDTCKEGLDGTSGLVKTLIAGSLDQLYSMLRELLPLVQADQKPKPISKPGPIGKGPKAPPGRTLRNEDESPSFPGWLRSNDRKLLETNGVSYDVSVALDGTGNFTKIMDAIKAAPEYSSKRFVIYIKKGLYLENVEIKKKKWNLVMLGDGIDMTIISGSRSFVDGWTTFRSATFAVSGKGFLARDITFQNTAGPEKHQAVALRSDSDLSVFYRCAMRGFQDTLYTHTMRQFYRECTITGTVDFIFGDGTVVFQNCQILARRGLLTKRIPSLRKAGKILTNPQDSLSSSATFRRTQT
;
A
#
# COMPACT_ATOMS: atom_id res chain seq x y z
N MET A 1 -33.64 -82.30 25.33
CA MET A 1 -32.41 -81.88 26.03
C MET A 1 -31.79 -80.72 25.25
N SER A 2 -31.51 -79.61 25.94
CA SER A 2 -30.70 -78.46 25.46
C SER A 2 -31.28 -77.59 24.34
N TRP A 3 -31.17 -76.27 24.29
CA TRP A 3 -31.25 -75.17 25.25
C TRP A 3 -31.35 -73.90 24.39
N TRP A 4 -32.28 -73.03 24.75
CA TRP A 4 -32.43 -71.59 24.55
C TRP A 4 -31.32 -70.71 23.91
N LYS A 5 -31.85 -69.62 23.31
CA LYS A 5 -31.36 -68.22 23.19
C LYS A 5 -30.67 -67.80 21.89
N GLY A 6 -31.33 -66.88 21.19
CA GLY A 6 -30.83 -66.19 20.00
C GLY A 6 -30.07 -64.90 20.31
N PHE A 7 -29.73 -64.18 19.24
CA PHE A 7 -29.39 -62.76 19.27
C PHE A 7 -29.56 -62.21 17.85
N LEU A 8 -30.52 -61.28 17.65
CA LEU A 8 -30.57 -60.39 16.50
C LEU A 8 -29.43 -59.39 16.65
N ILE A 9 -28.52 -59.31 15.67
CA ILE A 9 -27.53 -58.25 15.58
C ILE A 9 -28.11 -57.16 14.66
N PHE A 10 -28.58 -56.08 15.28
CA PHE A 10 -28.90 -54.83 14.61
C PHE A 10 -27.57 -54.10 14.35
N LEU A 11 -27.12 -54.08 13.10
CA LEU A 11 -25.91 -53.38 12.69
C LEU A 11 -26.22 -51.89 12.47
N MET A 12 -26.31 -51.12 13.56
CA MET A 12 -26.35 -49.65 13.55
C MET A 12 -24.90 -49.16 13.65
N LEU A 13 -24.16 -49.28 12.55
CA LEU A 13 -22.81 -48.72 12.44
C LEU A 13 -22.91 -47.26 12.01
N CYS A 14 -22.84 -46.41 13.03
CA CYS A 14 -22.34 -45.05 13.05
C CYS A 14 -21.72 -44.59 11.72
N LEU A 15 -22.36 -43.63 11.07
CA LEU A 15 -21.69 -42.75 10.11
C LEU A 15 -20.50 -42.12 10.84
N CYS A 16 -19.28 -42.54 10.46
CA CYS A 16 -18.09 -41.73 10.69
C CYS A 16 -18.31 -40.41 9.95
N VAL A 17 -18.92 -39.44 10.63
CA VAL A 17 -18.62 -38.04 10.38
C VAL A 17 -17.11 -37.96 10.54
N SER A 18 -16.41 -37.84 9.43
CA SER A 18 -15.02 -37.46 9.43
C SER A 18 -15.01 -36.11 10.12
N SER A 19 -14.64 -36.10 11.40
CA SER A 19 -14.28 -34.89 12.09
C SER A 19 -13.12 -34.33 11.28
N GLU A 20 -13.40 -33.35 10.43
CA GLU A 20 -12.38 -32.39 10.02
C GLU A 20 -11.77 -31.90 11.32
N GLU A 21 -10.54 -32.35 11.59
CA GLU A 21 -9.72 -31.77 12.63
C GLU A 21 -9.67 -30.27 12.34
N SER A 22 -10.44 -29.50 13.11
CA SER A 22 -10.47 -28.05 13.04
C SER A 22 -9.13 -27.52 13.52
N ILE A 23 -8.20 -27.37 12.59
CA ILE A 23 -6.87 -26.82 12.87
C ILE A 23 -7.07 -25.37 13.34
N PRO A 24 -6.64 -25.00 14.55
CA PRO A 24 -6.90 -23.69 15.13
C PRO A 24 -5.93 -22.66 14.55
N TYR A 25 -6.40 -21.83 13.62
CA TYR A 25 -5.80 -20.52 13.35
C TYR A 25 -6.91 -19.47 13.36
N ASP A 26 -7.51 -19.32 14.54
CA ASP A 26 -8.57 -18.36 14.82
C ASP A 26 -7.95 -16.96 14.93
N TYR A 27 -7.64 -16.34 13.79
CA TYR A 27 -7.27 -14.91 13.75
C TYR A 27 -8.50 -14.01 13.62
N LEU A 28 -9.67 -14.61 13.42
CA LEU A 28 -10.98 -13.96 13.45
C LEU A 28 -11.61 -14.17 14.83
N LYS A 29 -12.67 -13.41 15.14
CA LYS A 29 -13.49 -13.58 16.35
C LYS A 29 -14.82 -14.28 16.05
N VAL A 30 -15.05 -14.60 14.78
CA VAL A 30 -16.27 -15.19 14.23
C VAL A 30 -15.88 -16.28 13.23
N PRO A 31 -16.78 -17.24 12.94
CA PRO A 31 -16.54 -18.23 11.88
C PRO A 31 -16.22 -17.57 10.54
N ALA A 32 -15.33 -18.18 9.76
CA ALA A 32 -14.93 -17.66 8.45
C ALA A 32 -16.15 -17.45 7.51
N SER A 33 -17.14 -18.35 7.57
CA SER A 33 -18.37 -18.24 6.78
C SER A 33 -19.20 -16.98 7.11
N GLU A 34 -19.29 -16.61 8.39
CA GLU A 34 -19.99 -15.39 8.83
C GLU A 34 -19.23 -14.13 8.39
N PHE A 35 -17.90 -14.14 8.51
CA PHE A 35 -17.05 -13.06 8.06
C PHE A 35 -17.13 -12.86 6.53
N VAL A 36 -17.08 -13.95 5.76
CA VAL A 36 -17.22 -13.93 4.30
C VAL A 36 -18.62 -13.46 3.88
N SER A 37 -19.68 -13.91 4.58
CA SER A 37 -21.05 -13.44 4.31
C SER A 37 -21.18 -11.93 4.51
N SER A 38 -20.58 -11.39 5.57
CA SER A 38 -20.56 -9.96 5.84
C SER A 38 -19.79 -9.20 4.74
N ILE A 39 -18.64 -9.71 4.32
CA ILE A 39 -17.87 -9.15 3.19
C ILE A 39 -18.69 -9.14 1.90
N ASN A 40 -19.34 -10.25 1.55
CA ASN A 40 -20.14 -10.36 0.32
C ASN A 40 -21.29 -9.35 0.30
N THR A 41 -21.89 -9.08 1.46
CA THR A 41 -22.92 -8.04 1.61
C THR A 41 -22.36 -6.66 1.30
N ILE A 42 -21.16 -6.33 1.81
CA ILE A 42 -20.49 -5.04 1.54
C ILE A 42 -20.12 -4.91 0.06
N VAL A 43 -19.58 -5.98 -0.56
CA VAL A 43 -19.24 -6.00 -1.99
C VAL A 43 -20.46 -5.72 -2.86
N GLU A 44 -21.64 -6.24 -2.48
CA GLU A 44 -22.88 -5.95 -3.21
C GLU A 44 -23.30 -4.48 -3.10
N VAL A 45 -23.18 -3.87 -1.91
CA VAL A 45 -23.43 -2.43 -1.74
C VAL A 45 -22.45 -1.59 -2.58
N ILE A 46 -21.17 -1.97 -2.62
CA ILE A 46 -20.15 -1.33 -3.48
C ILE A 46 -20.57 -1.40 -4.97
N ARG A 47 -21.05 -2.54 -5.44
CA ARG A 47 -21.52 -2.71 -6.82
C ARG A 47 -22.70 -1.80 -7.15
N GLN A 48 -23.68 -1.73 -6.26
CA GLN A 48 -24.85 -0.85 -6.41
C GLN A 48 -24.42 0.61 -6.50
N MET A 49 -23.53 1.04 -5.60
CA MET A 49 -23.00 2.41 -5.61
C MET A 49 -22.20 2.72 -6.87
N SER A 50 -21.35 1.79 -7.31
CA SER A 50 -20.59 1.94 -8.55
C SER A 50 -21.53 2.09 -9.75
N SER A 51 -22.63 1.34 -9.78
CA SER A 51 -23.66 1.46 -10.83
C SER A 51 -24.38 2.81 -10.81
N ILE A 52 -24.61 3.41 -9.63
CA ILE A 52 -25.21 4.74 -9.50
C ILE A 52 -24.22 5.80 -9.97
N LEU A 53 -22.98 5.76 -9.46
CA LEU A 53 -21.93 6.72 -9.79
C LEU A 53 -21.57 6.73 -11.28
N SER A 54 -21.60 5.56 -11.93
CA SER A 54 -21.33 5.45 -13.36
C SER A 54 -22.29 6.28 -14.22
N GLN A 55 -23.51 6.55 -13.76
CA GLN A 55 -24.47 7.42 -14.46
C GLN A 55 -24.04 8.89 -14.46
N PHE A 56 -23.14 9.28 -13.57
CA PHE A 56 -22.62 10.65 -13.43
C PHE A 56 -21.19 10.80 -13.97
N ALA A 57 -20.55 9.72 -14.43
CA ALA A 57 -19.18 9.76 -14.95
C ALA A 57 -19.04 10.61 -16.23
N ASP A 58 -20.11 10.66 -17.03
CA ASP A 58 -20.18 11.42 -18.29
C ASP A 58 -20.84 12.80 -18.15
N PHE A 59 -21.10 13.25 -16.92
CA PHE A 59 -21.76 14.54 -16.68
C PHE A 59 -20.86 15.71 -17.12
N SER A 60 -21.20 16.37 -18.22
CA SER A 60 -20.33 17.31 -18.96
C SER A 60 -20.23 18.73 -18.38
N GLY A 61 -20.71 18.96 -17.14
CA GLY A 61 -20.85 20.32 -16.58
C GLY A 61 -19.80 20.75 -15.56
N ASP A 62 -19.19 19.81 -14.83
CA ASP A 62 -18.29 20.12 -13.71
C ASP A 62 -17.11 19.14 -13.70
N ARG A 63 -15.95 19.62 -14.18
CA ARG A 63 -14.72 18.83 -14.25
C ARG A 63 -14.26 18.31 -12.88
N ARG A 64 -14.51 19.07 -11.81
CA ARG A 64 -14.14 18.66 -10.45
C ARG A 64 -15.05 17.53 -9.99
N LEU A 65 -16.35 17.64 -10.24
CA LEU A 65 -17.29 16.55 -10.00
C LEU A 65 -16.93 15.31 -10.81
N GLN A 66 -16.60 15.45 -12.10
CA GLN A 66 -16.19 14.32 -12.94
C GLN A 66 -14.95 13.62 -12.38
N ASN A 67 -13.93 14.37 -11.97
CA ASN A 67 -12.73 13.81 -11.34
C ASN A 67 -13.08 13.08 -10.03
N ALA A 68 -13.94 13.66 -9.19
CA ALA A 68 -14.38 13.06 -7.93
C ALA A 68 -15.20 11.77 -8.13
N VAL A 69 -16.12 11.75 -9.11
CA VAL A 69 -16.87 10.54 -9.48
C VAL A 69 -15.93 9.45 -9.98
N SER A 70 -14.99 9.80 -10.86
CA SER A 70 -13.99 8.86 -11.35
C SER A 70 -13.10 8.33 -10.22
N ASP A 71 -12.73 9.15 -9.25
CA ASP A 71 -12.00 8.72 -8.04
C ASP A 71 -12.80 7.71 -7.24
N CYS A 72 -14.04 8.04 -6.93
CA CYS A 72 -14.93 7.13 -6.22
C CYS A 72 -15.07 5.78 -6.91
N LEU A 73 -15.22 5.76 -8.25
CA LEU A 73 -15.32 4.51 -9.01
C LEU A 73 -14.03 3.68 -8.92
N ASP A 74 -12.85 4.30 -9.10
CA ASP A 74 -11.58 3.59 -8.98
C ASP A 74 -11.35 3.08 -7.54
N LEU A 75 -11.71 3.88 -6.52
CA LEU A 75 -11.58 3.53 -5.11
C LEU A 75 -12.53 2.40 -4.70
N LEU A 76 -13.78 2.42 -5.16
CA LEU A 76 -14.77 1.36 -4.94
C LEU A 76 -14.34 0.04 -5.59
N ASP A 77 -13.80 0.09 -6.81
CA ASP A 77 -13.26 -1.06 -7.52
C ASP A 77 -12.04 -1.66 -6.81
N VAL A 78 -11.15 -0.84 -6.26
CA VAL A 78 -10.02 -1.32 -5.43
C VAL A 78 -10.52 -1.90 -4.10
N SER A 79 -11.46 -1.24 -3.41
CA SER A 79 -12.05 -1.76 -2.18
C SER A 79 -12.73 -3.11 -2.35
N SER A 80 -13.37 -3.35 -3.51
CA SER A 80 -13.96 -4.65 -3.82
C SER A 80 -12.90 -5.75 -3.85
N ASP A 81 -11.75 -5.51 -4.50
CA ASP A 81 -10.65 -6.48 -4.54
C ASP A 81 -10.07 -6.75 -3.14
N GLU A 82 -9.86 -5.71 -2.33
CA GLU A 82 -9.34 -5.82 -0.96
C GLU A 82 -10.26 -6.66 -0.06
N LEU A 83 -11.57 -6.48 -0.20
CA LEU A 83 -12.59 -7.26 0.48
C LEU A 83 -12.59 -8.72 0.00
N ILE A 84 -12.50 -8.96 -1.31
CA ILE A 84 -12.42 -10.31 -1.88
C ILE A 84 -11.15 -11.04 -1.42
N TRP A 85 -10.00 -10.35 -1.34
CA TRP A 85 -8.78 -10.91 -0.79
C TRP A 85 -8.93 -11.25 0.68
N SER A 86 -9.60 -10.40 1.46
CA SER A 86 -9.91 -10.65 2.87
C SER A 86 -10.78 -11.89 3.05
N ALA A 87 -11.82 -12.07 2.23
CA ALA A 87 -12.65 -13.27 2.22
C ALA A 87 -11.85 -14.53 1.84
N SER A 88 -11.08 -14.46 0.75
CA SER A 88 -10.27 -15.58 0.25
C SER A 88 -9.23 -16.04 1.29
N ALA A 89 -8.62 -15.09 2.00
CA ALA A 89 -7.66 -15.35 3.07
C ALA A 89 -8.32 -16.02 4.28
N SER A 90 -9.57 -15.67 4.60
CA SER A 90 -10.33 -16.29 5.67
C SER A 90 -10.76 -17.73 5.33
N GLU A 91 -11.09 -18.01 4.07
CA GLU A 91 -11.47 -19.34 3.59
C GLU A 91 -10.27 -20.28 3.43
N ASN A 92 -9.11 -19.75 3.01
CA ASN A 92 -7.88 -20.52 2.87
C ASN A 92 -6.68 -19.82 3.52
N PRO A 93 -6.58 -19.84 4.87
CA PRO A 93 -5.52 -19.13 5.60
C PRO A 93 -4.10 -19.63 5.30
N GLN A 94 -3.96 -20.86 4.79
CA GLN A 94 -2.68 -21.48 4.40
C GLN A 94 -2.40 -21.34 2.89
N GLY A 95 -3.26 -20.65 2.16
CA GLY A 95 -3.06 -20.35 0.76
C GLY A 95 -1.74 -19.60 0.56
N LYS A 96 -0.88 -20.10 -0.33
CA LYS A 96 0.38 -19.41 -0.70
C LYS A 96 0.16 -18.14 -1.55
N GLY A 97 -1.05 -17.58 -1.54
CA GLY A 97 -1.49 -16.51 -2.43
C GLY A 97 -1.64 -15.15 -1.72
N ASN A 98 -1.15 -14.11 -2.40
CA ASN A 98 -1.47 -12.69 -2.22
C ASN A 98 -1.12 -11.98 -0.90
N GLY A 99 -0.60 -12.66 0.11
CA GLY A 99 -0.19 -12.04 1.38
C GLY A 99 1.31 -11.90 1.60
N THR A 100 1.68 -11.56 2.83
CA THR A 100 3.03 -11.64 3.41
C THR A 100 3.31 -12.99 4.07
N GLY A 101 2.30 -13.85 4.16
CA GLY A 101 2.32 -15.07 4.97
C GLY A 101 1.84 -14.85 6.41
N ASN A 102 1.46 -13.62 6.77
CA ASN A 102 0.76 -13.30 8.00
C ASN A 102 -0.68 -12.89 7.65
N VAL A 103 -1.55 -13.90 7.54
CA VAL A 103 -2.96 -13.74 7.12
C VAL A 103 -3.69 -12.67 7.94
N ARG A 104 -3.46 -12.64 9.26
CA ARG A 104 -4.02 -11.63 10.17
C ARG A 104 -3.62 -10.22 9.75
N SER A 105 -2.32 -9.96 9.62
CA SER A 105 -1.80 -8.65 9.23
C SER A 105 -2.25 -8.25 7.83
N ASP A 106 -2.33 -9.20 6.91
CA ASP A 106 -2.78 -8.98 5.53
C ASP A 106 -4.26 -8.56 5.52
N THR A 107 -5.15 -9.32 6.17
CA THR A 107 -6.57 -8.99 6.29
C THR A 107 -6.80 -7.63 6.96
N GLN A 108 -6.08 -7.32 8.05
CA GLN A 108 -6.19 -5.99 8.68
C GLN A 108 -5.78 -4.86 7.75
N THR A 109 -4.72 -5.07 6.95
CA THR A 109 -4.24 -4.08 5.98
C THR A 109 -5.29 -3.83 4.91
N TRP A 110 -5.86 -4.88 4.32
CA TRP A 110 -6.86 -4.76 3.25
C TRP A 110 -8.18 -4.14 3.74
N LEU A 111 -8.69 -4.56 4.90
CA LEU A 111 -9.90 -3.94 5.46
C LEU A 111 -9.69 -2.46 5.80
N SER A 112 -8.51 -2.10 6.32
CA SER A 112 -8.18 -0.71 6.64
C SER A 112 -8.05 0.13 5.37
N ALA A 113 -7.43 -0.41 4.32
CA ALA A 113 -7.37 0.24 3.02
C ALA A 113 -8.78 0.45 2.41
N ALA A 114 -9.65 -0.57 2.50
CA ALA A 114 -11.02 -0.48 1.98
C ALA A 114 -11.81 0.63 2.67
N LEU A 115 -11.59 0.82 3.98
CA LEU A 115 -12.18 1.92 4.76
C LEU A 115 -11.64 3.29 4.31
N SER A 116 -10.32 3.46 4.25
CA SER A 116 -9.68 4.72 3.81
C SER A 116 -10.04 5.12 2.38
N ASN A 117 -10.29 4.14 1.50
CA ASN A 117 -10.78 4.39 0.14
C ASN A 117 -12.17 5.04 0.15
N GLN A 118 -13.05 4.66 1.08
CA GLN A 118 -14.37 5.30 1.22
C GLN A 118 -14.25 6.75 1.72
N ASP A 119 -13.38 6.99 2.70
CA ASP A 119 -13.11 8.35 3.21
C ASP A 119 -12.56 9.25 2.08
N THR A 120 -11.64 8.72 1.28
CA THR A 120 -11.06 9.45 0.13
C THR A 120 -12.11 9.77 -0.92
N CYS A 121 -13.02 8.84 -1.23
CA CYS A 121 -14.13 9.08 -2.15
C CYS A 121 -15.05 10.20 -1.62
N LYS A 122 -15.40 10.15 -0.33
CA LYS A 122 -16.24 11.15 0.32
C LYS A 122 -15.61 12.54 0.29
N GLU A 123 -14.33 12.64 0.64
CA GLU A 123 -13.55 13.89 0.60
C GLU A 123 -13.43 14.44 -0.84
N GLY A 124 -13.29 13.58 -1.85
CA GLY A 124 -13.22 14.00 -3.25
C GLY A 124 -14.49 14.74 -3.71
N LEU A 125 -15.65 14.35 -3.18
CA LEU A 125 -16.95 14.99 -3.43
C LEU A 125 -17.18 16.25 -2.60
N ASP A 126 -16.31 16.55 -1.63
CA ASP A 126 -16.41 17.79 -0.88
C ASP A 126 -16.07 19.00 -1.78
N GLY A 127 -17.00 19.95 -1.82
CA GLY A 127 -16.89 21.15 -2.64
C GLY A 127 -17.33 20.97 -4.11
N THR A 128 -18.00 19.87 -4.47
CA THR A 128 -18.70 19.73 -5.77
C THR A 128 -20.18 20.15 -5.66
N SER A 129 -20.90 20.23 -6.79
CA SER A 129 -22.35 20.41 -6.77
C SER A 129 -23.04 19.30 -5.95
N GLY A 130 -23.87 19.69 -4.97
CA GLY A 130 -24.28 18.81 -3.87
C GLY A 130 -25.20 17.63 -4.23
N LEU A 131 -25.69 17.51 -5.47
CA LEU A 131 -26.65 16.49 -5.87
C LEU A 131 -26.06 15.08 -5.77
N VAL A 132 -24.91 14.83 -6.42
CA VAL A 132 -24.25 13.51 -6.40
C VAL A 132 -23.84 13.13 -4.99
N LYS A 133 -23.26 14.08 -4.25
CA LYS A 133 -22.91 13.90 -2.84
C LYS A 133 -24.12 13.48 -2.00
N THR A 134 -25.26 14.15 -2.16
CA THR A 134 -26.49 13.82 -1.41
C THR A 134 -27.03 12.44 -1.76
N LEU A 135 -26.98 12.06 -3.05
CA LEU A 135 -27.48 10.77 -3.52
C LEU A 135 -26.70 9.59 -2.95
N ILE A 136 -25.38 9.71 -2.84
CA ILE A 136 -24.53 8.58 -2.41
C ILE A 136 -24.07 8.66 -0.95
N ALA A 137 -24.26 9.80 -0.26
CA ALA A 137 -23.81 9.98 1.12
C ALA A 137 -24.35 8.90 2.06
N GLY A 138 -25.64 8.57 1.95
CA GLY A 138 -26.24 7.51 2.76
C GLY A 138 -25.60 6.15 2.52
N SER A 139 -25.32 5.80 1.26
CA SER A 139 -24.67 4.53 0.90
C SER A 139 -23.20 4.51 1.32
N LEU A 140 -22.47 5.63 1.20
CA LEU A 140 -21.11 5.77 1.73
C LEU A 140 -21.06 5.61 3.25
N ASP A 141 -22.00 6.24 3.97
CA ASP A 141 -22.08 6.14 5.43
C ASP A 141 -22.45 4.72 5.87
N GLN A 142 -23.32 4.04 5.12
CA GLN A 142 -23.62 2.61 5.31
C GLN A 142 -22.38 1.74 5.10
N LEU A 143 -21.68 1.88 3.96
CA LEU A 143 -20.44 1.14 3.68
C LEU A 143 -19.40 1.35 4.77
N TYR A 144 -19.18 2.60 5.16
CA TYR A 144 -18.24 2.98 6.19
C TYR A 144 -18.58 2.29 7.53
N SER A 145 -19.86 2.27 7.90
CA SER A 145 -20.32 1.62 9.13
C SER A 145 -20.07 0.12 9.11
N MET A 146 -20.45 -0.56 8.01
CA MET A 146 -20.23 -2.00 7.84
C MET A 146 -18.74 -2.37 7.86
N LEU A 147 -17.88 -1.59 7.18
CA LEU A 147 -16.43 -1.81 7.18
C LEU A 147 -15.81 -1.64 8.57
N ARG A 148 -16.29 -0.66 9.35
CA ARG A 148 -15.84 -0.45 10.73
C ARG A 148 -16.26 -1.57 11.68
N GLU A 149 -17.36 -2.26 11.40
CA GLU A 149 -17.78 -3.43 12.15
C GLU A 149 -16.94 -4.67 11.84
N LEU A 150 -16.41 -4.80 10.60
CA LEU A 150 -15.54 -5.91 10.23
C LEU A 150 -14.15 -5.85 10.88
N LEU A 151 -13.55 -4.67 10.98
CA LEU A 151 -12.16 -4.54 11.43
C LEU A 151 -11.91 -5.12 12.84
N PRO A 152 -12.78 -4.89 13.85
CA PRO A 152 -12.65 -5.51 15.17
C PRO A 152 -12.84 -7.03 15.20
N LEU A 153 -13.43 -7.64 14.15
CA LEU A 153 -13.57 -9.09 14.04
C LEU A 153 -12.23 -9.76 13.76
N VAL A 154 -11.25 -9.04 13.23
CA VAL A 154 -9.88 -9.52 13.16
C VAL A 154 -9.21 -9.32 14.52
N GLN A 155 -8.77 -10.41 15.15
CA GLN A 155 -8.14 -10.38 16.48
C GLN A 155 -6.99 -9.37 16.51
N ALA A 156 -6.84 -8.63 17.62
CA ALA A 156 -5.71 -7.73 17.82
C ALA A 156 -4.40 -8.51 18.08
N ASP A 157 -3.24 -7.89 17.90
CA ASP A 157 -1.97 -8.54 18.23
C ASP A 157 -2.00 -8.99 19.69
N GLN A 158 -1.76 -10.28 19.95
CA GLN A 158 -1.31 -10.66 21.28
C GLN A 158 -0.01 -9.91 21.53
N LYS A 159 0.09 -9.19 22.66
CA LYS A 159 1.36 -8.58 23.09
C LYS A 159 2.45 -9.65 22.93
N PRO A 160 3.62 -9.33 22.33
CA PRO A 160 4.69 -10.30 22.24
C PRO A 160 4.92 -10.88 23.64
N LYS A 161 4.85 -12.21 23.77
CA LYS A 161 5.21 -12.88 25.03
C LYS A 161 6.58 -12.32 25.43
N PRO A 162 6.76 -11.81 26.66
CA PRO A 162 8.07 -11.35 27.09
C PRO A 162 9.05 -12.49 26.85
N ILE A 163 10.14 -12.19 26.12
CA ILE A 163 11.23 -13.13 25.91
C ILE A 163 11.62 -13.63 27.30
N SER A 164 11.28 -14.88 27.60
CA SER A 164 11.68 -15.53 28.84
C SER A 164 13.21 -15.42 28.91
N LYS A 165 13.71 -14.80 29.98
CA LYS A 165 15.14 -14.65 30.25
C LYS A 165 15.86 -15.97 29.93
N PRO A 166 17.05 -15.95 29.29
CA PRO A 166 17.81 -17.18 29.08
C PRO A 166 18.05 -17.84 30.44
N GLY A 167 17.63 -19.10 30.55
CA GLY A 167 17.88 -19.93 31.72
C GLY A 167 19.39 -20.14 31.94
N PRO A 168 19.80 -20.61 33.13
CA PRO A 168 21.21 -20.77 33.47
C PRO A 168 21.92 -21.69 32.48
N ILE A 169 23.11 -21.26 32.03
CA ILE A 169 23.95 -21.97 31.07
C ILE A 169 24.41 -23.31 31.67
N GLY A 170 23.74 -24.40 31.29
CA GLY A 170 24.27 -25.76 31.45
C GLY A 170 25.30 -26.05 30.35
N LYS A 171 26.51 -26.46 30.75
CA LYS A 171 27.57 -26.89 29.82
C LYS A 171 27.14 -28.16 29.08
N GLY A 172 26.94 -28.07 27.76
CA GLY A 172 26.67 -29.18 26.83
C GLY A 172 27.54 -29.06 25.56
N PRO A 173 27.77 -30.16 24.82
CA PRO A 173 29.02 -30.41 24.09
C PRO A 173 29.16 -29.70 22.73
N LYS A 174 30.43 -29.60 22.30
CA LYS A 174 30.97 -28.88 21.14
C LYS A 174 30.24 -29.16 19.81
N ALA A 175 29.91 -28.08 19.10
CA ALA A 175 29.36 -28.12 17.74
C ALA A 175 30.45 -28.44 16.68
N PRO A 176 30.09 -29.01 15.51
CA PRO A 176 31.02 -29.27 14.40
C PRO A 176 31.42 -27.97 13.68
N PRO A 177 32.60 -27.91 13.03
CA PRO A 177 33.07 -26.72 12.34
C PRO A 177 32.39 -26.60 10.96
N GLY A 178 31.82 -25.44 10.63
CA GLY A 178 31.39 -25.17 9.26
C GLY A 178 30.22 -24.22 9.00
N ARG A 179 29.73 -23.48 10.00
CA ARG A 179 28.92 -22.27 9.71
C ARG A 179 29.70 -21.05 10.15
N THR A 180 30.31 -20.39 9.18
CA THR A 180 30.84 -19.04 9.32
C THR A 180 29.73 -18.16 9.86
N LEU A 181 29.84 -17.79 11.13
CA LEU A 181 29.08 -16.69 11.72
C LEU A 181 29.50 -15.46 10.92
N ARG A 182 28.63 -15.00 10.03
CA ARG A 182 28.80 -13.74 9.34
C ARG A 182 28.64 -12.67 10.43
N ASN A 183 29.74 -11.97 10.72
CA ASN A 183 29.78 -10.86 11.65
C ASN A 183 28.61 -9.91 11.37
N GLU A 184 27.83 -9.60 12.40
CA GLU A 184 26.76 -8.59 12.42
C GLU A 184 27.34 -7.17 12.47
N ASP A 185 28.36 -6.90 11.67
CA ASP A 185 28.77 -5.54 11.31
C ASP A 185 28.40 -5.38 9.84
N GLU A 186 27.38 -4.58 9.52
CA GLU A 186 27.25 -3.79 8.27
C GLU A 186 25.81 -3.34 7.97
N SER A 187 25.58 -2.02 8.11
CA SER A 187 24.50 -1.22 7.52
C SER A 187 23.03 -1.50 7.96
N PRO A 188 22.18 -0.47 8.07
CA PRO A 188 20.75 -0.67 8.30
C PRO A 188 20.16 -1.48 7.13
N SER A 189 19.74 -2.71 7.41
CA SER A 189 19.31 -3.67 6.41
C SER A 189 17.87 -3.42 5.94
N PHE A 190 17.57 -3.78 4.69
CA PHE A 190 16.19 -3.78 4.17
C PHE A 190 15.30 -4.72 5.00
N PRO A 191 13.97 -4.47 5.05
CA PRO A 191 13.04 -5.31 5.80
C PRO A 191 13.14 -6.79 5.40
N GLY A 192 12.97 -7.68 6.38
CA GLY A 192 13.06 -9.13 6.17
C GLY A 192 12.05 -9.69 5.17
N TRP A 193 10.90 -9.02 4.99
CA TRP A 193 9.87 -9.39 4.02
C TRP A 193 10.27 -9.12 2.56
N LEU A 194 11.23 -8.22 2.32
CA LEU A 194 11.72 -7.95 0.97
C LEU A 194 12.52 -9.17 0.48
N ARG A 195 12.31 -9.60 -0.77
CA ARG A 195 13.00 -10.80 -1.29
C ARG A 195 14.49 -10.50 -1.51
N SER A 196 15.35 -11.51 -1.38
CA SER A 196 16.80 -11.34 -1.58
C SER A 196 17.14 -10.84 -2.99
N ASN A 197 16.42 -11.31 -4.02
CA ASN A 197 16.61 -10.83 -5.39
C ASN A 197 16.18 -9.36 -5.56
N ASP A 198 15.13 -8.94 -4.84
CA ASP A 198 14.67 -7.54 -4.86
C ASP A 198 15.68 -6.62 -4.16
N ARG A 199 16.24 -7.06 -3.02
CA ARG A 199 17.37 -6.36 -2.36
C ARG A 199 18.55 -6.19 -3.31
N LYS A 200 18.97 -7.28 -3.97
CA LYS A 200 20.08 -7.24 -4.93
C LYS A 200 19.80 -6.25 -6.07
N LEU A 201 18.56 -6.21 -6.57
CA LEU A 201 18.15 -5.27 -7.60
C LEU A 201 18.20 -3.80 -7.11
N LEU A 202 17.89 -3.54 -5.84
CA LEU A 202 17.98 -2.21 -5.25
C LEU A 202 19.41 -1.80 -4.87
N GLU A 203 20.30 -2.73 -4.52
CA GLU A 203 21.64 -2.40 -4.01
C GLU A 203 22.75 -2.47 -5.08
N THR A 204 22.54 -3.22 -6.17
CA THR A 204 23.58 -3.47 -7.18
C THR A 204 23.45 -2.51 -8.36
N ASN A 205 24.56 -2.00 -8.91
CA ASN A 205 24.56 -1.26 -10.18
C ASN A 205 24.63 -2.20 -11.38
N GLY A 206 24.16 -1.76 -12.56
CA GLY A 206 24.23 -2.58 -13.79
C GLY A 206 23.30 -3.79 -13.80
N VAL A 207 22.12 -3.66 -13.18
CA VAL A 207 21.09 -4.71 -13.20
C VAL A 207 20.47 -4.82 -14.60
N SER A 208 20.17 -6.03 -15.05
CA SER A 208 19.43 -6.26 -16.29
C SER A 208 18.03 -5.66 -16.21
N TYR A 209 17.59 -5.02 -17.30
CA TYR A 209 16.25 -4.48 -17.45
C TYR A 209 15.53 -5.11 -18.64
N ASP A 210 14.19 -5.13 -18.60
CA ASP A 210 13.35 -5.68 -19.66
C ASP A 210 13.14 -4.67 -20.79
N VAL A 211 12.91 -3.40 -20.41
CA VAL A 211 12.72 -2.28 -21.35
C VAL A 211 13.37 -1.02 -20.82
N SER A 212 13.67 -0.10 -21.73
CA SER A 212 14.25 1.21 -21.40
C SER A 212 13.41 2.37 -21.95
N VAL A 213 13.43 3.48 -21.23
CA VAL A 213 12.81 4.75 -21.61
C VAL A 213 13.90 5.80 -21.76
N ALA A 214 13.92 6.51 -22.87
CA ALA A 214 14.87 7.61 -23.11
C ALA A 214 14.27 8.69 -24.01
N LEU A 215 14.35 9.95 -23.58
CA LEU A 215 13.82 11.11 -24.32
C LEU A 215 14.53 11.33 -25.66
N ASP A 216 15.78 10.92 -25.79
CA ASP A 216 16.60 11.04 -27.00
C ASP A 216 16.32 9.95 -28.05
N GLY A 217 15.37 9.06 -27.80
CA GLY A 217 15.01 7.96 -28.69
C GLY A 217 15.96 6.77 -28.67
N THR A 218 16.98 6.75 -27.79
CA THR A 218 17.93 5.63 -27.67
C THR A 218 17.42 4.46 -26.81
N GLY A 219 16.23 4.60 -26.23
CA GLY A 219 15.54 3.56 -25.45
C GLY A 219 14.48 2.83 -26.28
N ASN A 220 13.81 1.85 -25.68
CA ASN A 220 12.68 1.16 -26.31
C ASN A 220 11.46 2.08 -26.45
N PHE A 221 11.28 3.02 -25.51
CA PHE A 221 10.20 3.98 -25.49
C PHE A 221 10.73 5.40 -25.21
N THR A 222 9.98 6.42 -25.64
CA THR A 222 10.25 7.82 -25.26
C THR A 222 9.37 8.30 -24.12
N LYS A 223 8.27 7.59 -23.83
CA LYS A 223 7.32 7.88 -22.76
C LYS A 223 7.29 6.77 -21.72
N ILE A 224 7.18 7.15 -20.45
CA ILE A 224 7.14 6.19 -19.34
C ILE A 224 5.86 5.36 -19.39
N MET A 225 4.72 5.99 -19.71
CA MET A 225 3.43 5.30 -19.78
C MET A 225 3.39 4.19 -20.84
N ASP A 226 4.15 4.32 -21.93
CA ASP A 226 4.16 3.29 -22.98
C ASP A 226 4.97 2.06 -22.55
N ALA A 227 6.06 2.25 -21.79
CA ALA A 227 6.78 1.16 -21.15
C ALA A 227 5.94 0.41 -20.11
N ILE A 228 5.13 1.13 -19.32
CA ILE A 228 4.19 0.52 -18.35
C ILE A 228 3.12 -0.31 -19.06
N LYS A 229 2.57 0.19 -20.17
CA LYS A 229 1.55 -0.54 -20.95
C LYS A 229 2.10 -1.86 -21.50
N ALA A 230 3.36 -1.87 -21.95
CA ALA A 230 4.03 -3.05 -22.49
C ALA A 230 4.29 -4.15 -21.43
N ALA A 231 4.36 -3.80 -20.15
CA ALA A 231 4.53 -4.77 -19.08
C ALA A 231 3.32 -5.71 -18.95
N PRO A 232 3.49 -6.99 -18.61
CA PRO A 232 2.37 -7.91 -18.39
C PRO A 232 1.52 -7.51 -17.17
N GLU A 233 0.22 -7.80 -17.22
CA GLU A 233 -0.67 -7.68 -16.07
C GLU A 233 -0.55 -8.90 -15.15
N TYR A 234 -0.76 -8.70 -13.84
CA TYR A 234 -0.75 -9.72 -12.80
C TYR A 234 0.49 -10.63 -12.79
N SER A 235 1.63 -10.12 -13.28
CA SER A 235 2.87 -10.89 -13.37
C SER A 235 3.38 -11.25 -11.97
N SER A 236 3.71 -12.52 -11.76
CA SER A 236 4.43 -13.01 -10.58
C SER A 236 5.93 -12.73 -10.61
N LYS A 237 6.46 -12.32 -11.77
CA LYS A 237 7.85 -11.93 -12.00
C LYS A 237 8.00 -10.41 -12.01
N ARG A 238 9.19 -9.94 -11.63
CA ARG A 238 9.59 -8.54 -11.79
C ARG A 238 9.62 -8.16 -13.27
N PHE A 239 9.15 -6.97 -13.60
CA PHE A 239 9.34 -6.35 -14.90
C PHE A 239 10.04 -5.00 -14.68
N VAL A 240 11.26 -4.90 -15.18
CA VAL A 240 12.22 -3.83 -14.89
C VAL A 240 12.24 -2.83 -16.03
N ILE A 241 11.81 -1.61 -15.72
CA ILE A 241 11.82 -0.45 -16.61
C ILE A 241 13.01 0.43 -16.20
N TYR A 242 14.00 0.54 -17.08
CA TYR A 242 15.11 1.47 -16.89
C TYR A 242 14.79 2.82 -17.54
N ILE A 243 14.88 3.91 -16.78
CA ILE A 243 14.53 5.25 -17.20
C ILE A 243 15.82 6.07 -17.22
N LYS A 244 16.29 6.40 -18.43
CA LYS A 244 17.51 7.21 -18.58
C LYS A 244 17.29 8.62 -18.06
N LYS A 245 18.39 9.32 -17.76
CA LYS A 245 18.41 10.71 -17.33
C LYS A 245 17.56 11.60 -18.25
N GLY A 246 16.84 12.53 -17.65
CA GLY A 246 15.92 13.39 -18.36
C GLY A 246 14.85 13.96 -17.44
N LEU A 247 14.21 15.03 -17.93
CA LEU A 247 13.01 15.61 -17.34
C LEU A 247 11.79 15.11 -18.13
N TYR A 248 11.06 14.18 -17.54
CA TYR A 248 9.85 13.56 -18.11
C TYR A 248 8.63 14.35 -17.64
N LEU A 249 8.06 15.16 -18.53
CA LEU A 249 6.84 15.92 -18.27
C LEU A 249 5.60 15.05 -18.51
N GLU A 250 5.32 14.13 -17.59
CA GLU A 250 4.25 13.14 -17.69
C GLU A 250 3.52 12.98 -16.34
N ASN A 251 2.19 12.87 -16.37
CA ASN A 251 1.43 12.31 -15.26
C ASN A 251 1.32 10.79 -15.47
N VAL A 252 1.99 10.03 -14.61
CA VAL A 252 2.13 8.57 -14.71
C VAL A 252 1.20 7.88 -13.72
N GLU A 253 0.44 6.90 -14.18
CA GLU A 253 -0.46 6.10 -13.34
C GLU A 253 -0.27 4.60 -13.61
N ILE A 254 0.19 3.89 -12.58
CA ILE A 254 0.32 2.43 -12.57
C ILE A 254 -0.90 1.86 -11.85
N LYS A 255 -1.88 1.37 -12.62
CA LYS A 255 -3.12 0.79 -12.09
C LYS A 255 -2.92 -0.57 -11.41
N LYS A 256 -3.91 -0.98 -10.62
CA LYS A 256 -3.90 -2.18 -9.75
C LYS A 256 -3.50 -3.50 -10.43
N LYS A 257 -3.66 -3.62 -11.76
CA LYS A 257 -3.32 -4.83 -12.52
C LYS A 257 -1.83 -4.98 -12.84
N LYS A 258 -1.03 -3.91 -12.76
CA LYS A 258 0.39 -3.92 -13.14
C LYS A 258 1.28 -4.28 -11.94
N TRP A 259 1.34 -5.57 -11.61
CA TRP A 259 2.09 -6.07 -10.44
C TRP A 259 3.60 -6.13 -10.69
N ASN A 260 4.36 -6.02 -9.60
CA ASN A 260 5.79 -6.29 -9.53
C ASN A 260 6.67 -5.45 -10.49
N LEU A 261 6.19 -4.28 -10.91
CA LEU A 261 6.99 -3.33 -11.67
C LEU A 261 8.16 -2.81 -10.86
N VAL A 262 9.29 -2.62 -11.55
CA VAL A 262 10.49 -1.99 -11.01
C VAL A 262 10.87 -0.84 -11.91
N MET A 263 11.11 0.34 -11.34
CA MET A 263 11.63 1.50 -12.05
C MET A 263 13.01 1.87 -11.53
N LEU A 264 13.97 1.92 -12.44
CA LEU A 264 15.36 2.26 -12.16
C LEU A 264 15.74 3.52 -12.93
N GLY A 265 16.16 4.57 -12.24
CA GLY A 265 16.66 5.79 -12.87
C GLY A 265 18.19 5.86 -12.92
N ASP A 266 18.72 6.81 -13.68
CA ASP A 266 20.16 7.14 -13.72
C ASP A 266 20.70 7.82 -12.45
N GLY A 267 19.82 8.22 -11.53
CA GLY A 267 20.19 8.99 -10.35
C GLY A 267 19.05 9.88 -9.88
N ILE A 268 18.97 10.08 -8.55
CA ILE A 268 17.92 10.87 -7.90
C ILE A 268 17.72 12.24 -8.57
N ASP A 269 18.80 12.96 -8.91
CA ASP A 269 18.75 14.28 -9.56
C ASP A 269 18.93 14.25 -11.08
N MET A 270 19.03 13.05 -11.67
CA MET A 270 19.26 12.86 -13.10
C MET A 270 17.98 12.46 -13.83
N THR A 271 17.14 11.65 -13.18
CA THR A 271 15.88 11.15 -13.74
C THR A 271 14.71 11.75 -12.97
N ILE A 272 13.99 12.68 -13.59
CA ILE A 272 12.96 13.48 -12.93
C ILE A 272 11.64 13.29 -13.68
N ILE A 273 10.62 12.80 -12.99
CA ILE A 273 9.23 12.75 -13.47
C ILE A 273 8.48 13.92 -12.86
N SER A 274 7.97 14.82 -13.70
CA SER A 274 7.42 16.10 -13.27
C SER A 274 6.04 16.37 -13.86
N GLY A 275 5.15 16.89 -13.02
CA GLY A 275 3.81 17.35 -13.38
C GLY A 275 3.42 18.58 -12.58
N SER A 276 2.23 19.11 -12.83
CA SER A 276 1.76 20.35 -12.19
C SER A 276 0.25 20.38 -11.94
N ARG A 277 -0.39 19.21 -11.84
CA ARG A 277 -1.82 19.14 -11.50
C ARG A 277 -2.03 19.59 -10.06
N SER A 278 -3.12 20.30 -9.81
CA SER A 278 -3.41 20.88 -8.51
C SER A 278 -4.91 21.02 -8.25
N PHE A 279 -5.26 21.19 -6.97
CA PHE A 279 -6.62 21.43 -6.54
C PHE A 279 -7.24 22.69 -7.15
N VAL A 280 -6.46 23.78 -7.19
CA VAL A 280 -6.91 25.07 -7.76
C VAL A 280 -7.25 24.92 -9.25
N ASP A 281 -6.57 24.03 -9.97
CA ASP A 281 -6.81 23.80 -11.40
C ASP A 281 -7.94 22.77 -11.66
N GLY A 282 -8.74 22.43 -10.64
CA GLY A 282 -9.93 21.58 -10.76
C GLY A 282 -9.67 20.08 -10.63
N TRP A 283 -8.47 19.68 -10.19
CA TRP A 283 -8.18 18.29 -9.83
C TRP A 283 -8.57 18.00 -8.40
N THR A 284 -8.93 16.77 -8.10
CA THR A 284 -8.97 16.29 -6.71
C THR A 284 -7.54 16.12 -6.20
N THR A 285 -7.35 16.12 -4.88
CA THR A 285 -6.04 15.79 -4.29
C THR A 285 -5.55 14.42 -4.79
N PHE A 286 -6.44 13.42 -4.85
CA PHE A 286 -6.15 12.07 -5.33
C PHE A 286 -5.62 12.02 -6.78
N ARG A 287 -6.24 12.74 -7.74
CA ARG A 287 -5.79 12.80 -9.15
C ARG A 287 -4.73 13.87 -9.44
N SER A 288 -4.38 14.71 -8.47
CA SER A 288 -3.32 15.71 -8.64
C SER A 288 -1.93 15.08 -8.71
N ALA A 289 -1.80 13.78 -8.38
CA ALA A 289 -0.55 13.04 -8.40
C ALA A 289 0.19 13.14 -9.75
N THR A 290 1.46 13.52 -9.70
CA THR A 290 2.36 13.40 -10.86
C THR A 290 2.66 11.93 -11.13
N PHE A 291 2.94 11.16 -10.08
CA PHE A 291 3.12 9.73 -10.18
C PHE A 291 2.17 9.03 -9.19
N ALA A 292 1.35 8.12 -9.68
CA ALA A 292 0.42 7.31 -8.89
C ALA A 292 0.68 5.83 -9.11
N VAL A 293 0.72 5.04 -8.02
CA VAL A 293 0.98 3.59 -8.11
C VAL A 293 0.12 2.76 -7.16
N SER A 294 -0.71 1.92 -7.77
CA SER A 294 -1.63 0.97 -7.12
C SER A 294 -1.22 -0.50 -7.33
N GLY A 295 -0.37 -0.78 -8.32
CA GLY A 295 0.07 -2.14 -8.63
C GLY A 295 0.97 -2.73 -7.55
N LYS A 296 0.56 -3.84 -6.94
CA LYS A 296 1.26 -4.50 -5.82
C LYS A 296 2.76 -4.74 -6.10
N GLY A 297 3.56 -4.53 -5.05
CA GLY A 297 4.96 -4.90 -4.99
C GLY A 297 5.87 -3.92 -5.71
N PHE A 298 5.40 -2.72 -6.07
CA PHE A 298 6.19 -1.75 -6.83
C PHE A 298 7.55 -1.42 -6.19
N LEU A 299 8.61 -1.36 -6.99
CA LEU A 299 9.93 -0.90 -6.57
C LEU A 299 10.36 0.31 -7.40
N ALA A 300 10.89 1.34 -6.76
CA ALA A 300 11.54 2.46 -7.44
C ALA A 300 12.91 2.75 -6.84
N ARG A 301 13.86 3.10 -7.70
CA ARG A 301 15.20 3.48 -7.29
C ARG A 301 15.79 4.59 -8.15
N ASP A 302 16.51 5.51 -7.51
CA ASP A 302 17.31 6.55 -8.17
C ASP A 302 16.48 7.46 -9.11
N ILE A 303 15.29 7.89 -8.65
CA ILE A 303 14.31 8.70 -9.41
C ILE A 303 13.76 9.84 -8.52
N THR A 304 13.55 11.02 -9.10
CA THR A 304 12.74 12.10 -8.49
C THR A 304 11.31 12.11 -9.04
N PHE A 305 10.34 12.17 -8.14
CA PHE A 305 8.93 12.49 -8.44
C PHE A 305 8.65 13.92 -7.98
N GLN A 306 8.15 14.77 -8.86
CA GLN A 306 7.98 16.19 -8.58
C GLN A 306 6.63 16.74 -9.04
N ASN A 307 6.00 17.56 -8.20
CA ASN A 307 4.90 18.43 -8.61
C ASN A 307 5.33 19.90 -8.51
N THR A 308 5.27 20.62 -9.63
CA THR A 308 5.72 22.01 -9.77
C THR A 308 4.60 23.03 -9.72
N ALA A 309 3.38 22.66 -9.29
CA ALA A 309 2.24 23.58 -9.27
C ALA A 309 2.48 24.87 -8.45
N GLY A 310 3.26 24.79 -7.37
CA GLY A 310 3.56 25.93 -6.50
C GLY A 310 2.65 26.03 -5.26
N PRO A 311 3.06 26.76 -4.22
CA PRO A 311 2.33 26.83 -2.95
C PRO A 311 1.00 27.60 -3.04
N GLU A 312 0.81 28.46 -4.05
CA GLU A 312 -0.43 29.16 -4.36
C GLU A 312 -1.51 28.25 -4.95
N LYS A 313 -1.13 27.07 -5.46
CA LYS A 313 -2.03 26.10 -6.08
C LYS A 313 -2.66 25.10 -5.11
N HIS A 314 -2.39 25.27 -3.80
CA HIS A 314 -2.85 24.38 -2.74
C HIS A 314 -2.41 22.92 -2.96
N GLN A 315 -3.28 21.93 -2.73
CA GLN A 315 -2.95 20.51 -2.79
C GLN A 315 -2.44 20.12 -4.18
N ALA A 316 -1.23 19.55 -4.24
CA ALA A 316 -0.57 19.17 -5.49
C ALA A 316 0.41 18.02 -5.25
N VAL A 317 -0.06 16.79 -5.47
CA VAL A 317 0.67 15.57 -5.11
C VAL A 317 1.80 15.28 -6.11
N ALA A 318 3.01 15.01 -5.59
CA ALA A 318 4.14 14.55 -6.40
C ALA A 318 4.10 13.03 -6.58
N LEU A 319 3.92 12.29 -5.48
CA LEU A 319 3.80 10.84 -5.47
C LEU A 319 2.60 10.41 -4.64
N ARG A 320 1.71 9.60 -5.22
CA ARG A 320 0.67 8.85 -4.53
C ARG A 320 1.00 7.36 -4.59
N SER A 321 0.98 6.69 -3.46
CA SER A 321 1.16 5.24 -3.40
C SER A 321 0.05 4.60 -2.57
N ASP A 322 -0.58 3.60 -3.18
CA ASP A 322 -1.53 2.63 -2.62
C ASP A 322 -1.09 1.20 -3.00
N SER A 323 0.14 1.05 -3.51
CA SER A 323 0.77 -0.24 -3.77
C SER A 323 1.25 -0.90 -2.48
N ASP A 324 0.66 -2.05 -2.17
CA ASP A 324 1.12 -2.90 -1.08
C ASP A 324 2.52 -3.48 -1.30
N LEU A 325 3.30 -3.55 -0.23
CA LEU A 325 4.70 -3.99 -0.21
C LEU A 325 5.58 -3.20 -1.19
N SER A 326 5.31 -1.90 -1.35
CA SER A 326 6.10 -1.01 -2.19
C SER A 326 7.40 -0.57 -1.51
N VAL A 327 8.45 -0.37 -2.31
CA VAL A 327 9.74 0.15 -1.85
C VAL A 327 10.22 1.29 -2.72
N PHE A 328 10.65 2.37 -2.08
CA PHE A 328 11.31 3.50 -2.72
C PHE A 328 12.70 3.64 -2.11
N TYR A 329 13.75 3.51 -2.93
CA TYR A 329 15.14 3.52 -2.49
C TYR A 329 15.94 4.60 -3.21
N ARG A 330 16.53 5.56 -2.48
CA ARG A 330 17.23 6.72 -3.08
C ARG A 330 16.36 7.49 -4.06
N CYS A 331 15.10 7.71 -3.70
CA CYS A 331 14.17 8.53 -4.46
C CYS A 331 14.00 9.91 -3.83
N ALA A 332 13.57 10.90 -4.61
CA ALA A 332 13.10 12.18 -4.06
C ALA A 332 11.63 12.43 -4.37
N MET A 333 10.93 13.04 -3.43
CA MET A 333 9.56 13.51 -3.58
C MET A 333 9.57 15.02 -3.33
N ARG A 334 9.26 15.79 -4.38
CA ARG A 334 9.41 17.26 -4.37
C ARG A 334 8.08 17.95 -4.67
N GLY A 335 7.63 18.78 -3.75
CA GLY A 335 6.43 19.58 -3.94
C GLY A 335 6.33 20.72 -2.94
N PHE A 336 5.08 21.13 -2.68
CA PHE A 336 4.71 22.08 -1.65
C PHE A 336 3.67 21.43 -0.73
N GLN A 337 2.39 21.80 -0.86
CA GLN A 337 1.32 21.17 -0.08
C GLN A 337 0.99 19.78 -0.64
N ASP A 338 0.80 18.80 0.25
CA ASP A 338 0.39 17.42 -0.09
C ASP A 338 1.40 16.67 -0.98
N THR A 339 2.71 16.85 -0.76
CA THR A 339 3.75 16.30 -1.65
C THR A 339 3.73 14.77 -1.80
N LEU A 340 3.71 14.03 -0.68
CA LEU A 340 3.74 12.56 -0.65
C LEU A 340 2.44 12.05 -0.02
N TYR A 341 1.61 11.42 -0.85
CA TYR A 341 0.37 10.79 -0.42
C TYR A 341 0.60 9.28 -0.23
N THR A 342 0.92 8.88 1.00
CA THR A 342 0.97 7.47 1.42
C THR A 342 -0.45 6.96 1.68
N HIS A 343 -1.23 6.85 0.60
CA HIS A 343 -2.69 6.70 0.63
C HIS A 343 -3.14 5.51 1.48
N THR A 344 -2.78 4.29 1.10
CA THR A 344 -3.11 3.05 1.83
C THR A 344 -1.97 2.02 1.75
N MET A 345 -2.18 0.82 2.32
CA MET A 345 -1.28 -0.33 2.23
C MET A 345 0.11 -0.14 2.88
N ARG A 346 0.99 -1.14 2.74
CA ARG A 346 2.33 -1.16 3.37
C ARG A 346 3.40 -0.63 2.44
N GLN A 347 4.20 0.31 2.93
CA GLN A 347 5.18 1.03 2.11
C GLN A 347 6.50 1.24 2.88
N PHE A 348 7.61 1.20 2.16
CA PHE A 348 8.94 1.37 2.74
C PHE A 348 9.76 2.36 1.93
N TYR A 349 10.23 3.42 2.57
CA TYR A 349 11.06 4.46 1.97
C TYR A 349 12.42 4.45 2.64
N ARG A 350 13.49 4.28 1.85
CA ARG A 350 14.86 4.23 2.35
C ARG A 350 15.78 5.18 1.60
N GLU A 351 16.56 5.96 2.35
CA GLU A 351 17.53 6.92 1.78
C GLU A 351 16.85 7.92 0.82
N CYS A 352 15.58 8.23 1.07
CA CYS A 352 14.81 9.14 0.24
C CYS A 352 14.89 10.59 0.75
N THR A 353 14.65 11.55 -0.14
CA THR A 353 14.51 12.97 0.24
C THR A 353 13.08 13.44 -0.03
N ILE A 354 12.35 13.86 1.01
CA ILE A 354 10.99 14.36 0.89
C ILE A 354 10.95 15.84 1.27
N THR A 355 10.43 16.68 0.37
CA THR A 355 10.40 18.14 0.54
C THR A 355 9.02 18.73 0.27
N GLY A 356 8.53 19.59 1.16
CA GLY A 356 7.22 20.25 0.99
C GLY A 356 6.90 21.26 2.08
N THR A 357 5.64 21.70 2.17
CA THR A 357 5.20 22.78 3.09
C THR A 357 4.13 22.32 4.08
N VAL A 358 2.85 22.27 3.67
CA VAL A 358 1.69 21.87 4.49
C VAL A 358 1.37 20.41 4.18
N ASP A 359 1.18 19.60 5.22
CA ASP A 359 0.77 18.19 5.12
C ASP A 359 1.51 17.39 4.03
N PHE A 360 2.81 17.68 3.84
CA PHE A 360 3.57 17.18 2.70
C PHE A 360 3.92 15.69 2.76
N ILE A 361 3.58 15.02 3.87
CA ILE A 361 3.48 13.57 4.00
C ILE A 361 2.14 13.29 4.69
N PHE A 362 1.22 12.60 4.02
CA PHE A 362 -0.13 12.35 4.52
C PHE A 362 -0.74 11.06 3.95
N GLY A 363 -1.83 10.58 4.56
CA GLY A 363 -2.54 9.35 4.20
C GLY A 363 -2.53 8.29 5.32
N ASP A 364 -3.15 7.14 5.03
CA ASP A 364 -3.44 6.08 6.01
C ASP A 364 -2.60 4.81 5.80
N GLY A 365 -1.62 4.85 4.90
CA GLY A 365 -0.68 3.76 4.68
C GLY A 365 0.13 3.40 5.94
N THR A 366 0.50 2.14 6.06
CA THR A 366 1.49 1.67 7.05
C THR A 366 2.88 1.87 6.48
N VAL A 367 3.56 2.95 6.90
CA VAL A 367 4.78 3.41 6.26
C VAL A 367 5.96 3.50 7.21
N VAL A 368 7.12 3.08 6.73
CA VAL A 368 8.42 3.25 7.40
C VAL A 368 9.34 4.09 6.53
N PHE A 369 9.92 5.14 7.12
CA PHE A 369 10.98 5.96 6.54
C PHE A 369 12.29 5.65 7.26
N GLN A 370 13.27 5.12 6.54
CA GLN A 370 14.59 4.77 7.09
C GLN A 370 15.68 5.58 6.39
N ASN A 371 16.51 6.27 7.16
CA ASN A 371 17.61 7.11 6.63
C ASN A 371 17.13 8.16 5.61
N CYS A 372 15.89 8.63 5.73
CA CYS A 372 15.34 9.64 4.84
C CYS A 372 15.63 11.06 5.34
N GLN A 373 15.79 11.98 4.40
CA GLN A 373 15.80 13.42 4.69
C GLN A 373 14.39 13.98 4.50
N ILE A 374 13.81 14.52 5.57
CA ILE A 374 12.47 15.12 5.55
C ILE A 374 12.64 16.62 5.79
N LEU A 375 12.44 17.41 4.74
CA LEU A 375 12.86 18.81 4.68
C LEU A 375 11.66 19.73 4.42
N ALA A 376 11.28 20.52 5.43
CA ALA A 376 10.26 21.55 5.27
C ALA A 376 10.80 22.72 4.43
N ARG A 377 10.01 23.19 3.47
CA ARG A 377 10.30 24.34 2.60
C ARG A 377 9.59 25.59 3.10
N ARG A 378 10.02 26.75 2.62
CA ARG A 378 9.31 28.01 2.82
C ARG A 378 7.97 27.97 2.05
N GLY A 379 6.86 28.04 2.77
CA GLY A 379 5.52 28.18 2.20
C GLY A 379 5.11 29.63 1.94
N LEU A 380 3.82 29.87 1.69
CA LEU A 380 3.26 31.22 1.59
C LEU A 380 3.44 31.98 2.91
N LEU A 381 3.92 33.22 2.84
CA LEU A 381 4.24 34.05 4.02
C LEU A 381 3.01 34.48 4.85
N THR A 382 1.80 34.16 4.41
CA THR A 382 0.54 34.63 5.00
C THR A 382 -0.23 33.57 5.81
N LYS A 383 0.24 32.31 5.89
CA LYS A 383 -0.40 31.28 6.74
C LYS A 383 0.56 30.83 7.84
N ARG A 384 0.14 30.98 9.12
CA ARG A 384 0.76 30.30 10.27
C ARG A 384 0.92 28.83 9.91
N ILE A 385 2.14 28.29 10.06
CA ILE A 385 2.45 26.87 9.84
C ILE A 385 1.50 26.03 10.72
N PRO A 386 0.55 25.28 10.14
CA PRO A 386 -0.25 24.35 10.92
C PRO A 386 0.64 23.18 11.36
N SER A 387 0.41 22.69 12.57
CA SER A 387 1.05 21.51 13.16
C SER A 387 1.03 20.31 12.20
N LEU A 388 2.17 19.62 12.07
CA LEU A 388 2.26 18.27 11.50
C LEU A 388 1.10 17.41 12.04
N ARG A 389 0.10 17.07 11.22
CA ARG A 389 -0.82 15.99 11.57
C ARG A 389 -0.07 14.68 11.41
N LYS A 390 -0.17 13.80 12.41
CA LYS A 390 0.41 12.46 12.35
C LYS A 390 -0.20 11.72 11.15
N ALA A 391 0.62 11.45 10.13
CA ALA A 391 0.41 10.27 9.29
C ALA A 391 0.36 9.03 10.21
N GLY A 392 -0.29 7.95 9.78
CA GLY A 392 -0.34 6.67 10.50
C GLY A 392 1.02 6.26 11.09
N LYS A 393 0.99 5.40 12.12
CA LYS A 393 2.12 5.01 13.00
C LYS A 393 3.50 5.05 12.30
N ILE A 394 4.17 6.21 12.35
CA ILE A 394 5.53 6.38 11.83
C ILE A 394 6.45 5.59 12.77
N LEU A 395 6.83 4.39 12.36
CA LEU A 395 7.80 3.57 13.09
C LEU A 395 9.21 3.97 12.63
N THR A 396 9.82 4.92 13.34
CA THR A 396 11.28 5.08 13.33
C THR A 396 11.86 4.05 14.29
N ASN A 397 12.72 3.14 13.82
CA ASN A 397 13.32 2.12 14.68
C ASN A 397 14.25 2.76 15.74
N PRO A 398 14.12 2.44 17.05
CA PRO A 398 15.05 2.86 18.08
C PRO A 398 16.15 1.80 18.27
N GLN A 399 17.23 1.91 17.49
CA GLN A 399 18.51 1.26 17.78
C GLN A 399 19.60 2.24 17.37
N ASP A 400 19.89 3.17 18.28
CA ASP A 400 21.24 3.46 18.74
C ASP A 400 21.13 4.60 19.75
N SER A 401 21.54 4.30 20.98
CA SER A 401 21.91 5.29 21.97
C SER A 401 23.13 6.05 21.47
N LEU A 402 22.89 6.99 20.55
CA LEU A 402 23.66 8.17 20.13
C LEU A 402 23.23 8.54 18.70
N SER A 403 22.25 9.44 18.60
CA SER A 403 21.99 10.28 17.41
C SER A 403 21.67 9.55 16.08
N SER A 404 20.44 9.05 15.94
CA SER A 404 19.78 8.89 14.63
C SER A 404 18.45 9.65 14.62
N SER A 405 18.54 10.96 14.77
CA SER A 405 17.40 11.87 14.61
C SER A 405 17.04 11.98 13.13
N ALA A 406 15.74 11.92 12.79
CA ALA A 406 15.24 12.65 11.64
C ALA A 406 15.66 14.11 11.84
N THR A 407 16.75 14.53 11.19
CA THR A 407 17.31 15.86 11.43
C THR A 407 16.41 16.83 10.68
N PHE A 408 15.47 17.45 11.40
CA PHE A 408 14.78 18.65 10.95
C PHE A 408 15.81 19.78 10.84
N ARG A 409 16.55 19.85 9.73
CA ARG A 409 17.41 21.01 9.45
C ARG A 409 16.52 22.14 8.95
N ARG A 410 16.39 23.17 9.78
CA ARG A 410 15.89 24.49 9.38
C ARG A 410 16.96 25.13 8.49
N THR A 411 16.83 25.06 7.17
CA THR A 411 17.65 25.90 6.29
C THR A 411 17.14 27.34 6.38
N GLN A 412 17.82 28.15 7.19
CA GLN A 412 17.73 29.61 7.08
C GLN A 412 18.63 30.05 5.93
N THR A 413 18.02 30.52 4.85
CA THR A 413 18.53 31.58 3.97
C THR A 413 17.34 32.28 3.34
#